data_AF-A0A7Y2FZ23-F1
#
_entry.id   AF-A0A7Y2FZ23-F1
#
_cell.length_a   1.000
_cell.length_b   1.000
_cell.length_c   1.000
_cell.angle_alpha   90.00
_cell.angle_beta   90.00
_cell.angle_gamma   90.00
#
_symmetry.space_group_name_H-M   'P 1'
#
loop_
_entity.id
_entity.type
_entity.pdbx_description
1 polymer ?
#
loop_
_entity_poly.entity_id
_entity_poly.type
_entity_poly.pdbx_seq_one_letter_code
_entity_poly.pdbx_strand_id
1 'polypeptide(L)'
;MKKFGLLLTTLMLLALCCSDPIEFLPDLVPVSIQLTSTPSTAEELHIDFRQVRISSEFDLVDEVNNANSGIYDMTDWVGDNLDIGSFEISYDSISWVELTFGNANTIVTPSGALGLPLKEGGSSAIKVPVQKYIQGLDQLDVLIEFDAAASVIETEPGVYVLDPKLSLKN
;
A
#
# COMPACT_ATOMS: atom_id res chain seq x y z
N MET A 1 51.92 -72.12 15.77
CA MET A 1 50.81 -72.85 16.41
C MET A 1 50.03 -71.90 17.30
N LYS A 2 48.71 -71.72 17.04
CA LYS A 2 47.65 -71.30 18.00
C LYS A 2 47.78 -69.83 18.52
N LYS A 3 46.80 -68.92 18.49
CA LYS A 3 45.33 -69.02 18.48
C LYS A 3 44.69 -67.78 17.84
N PHE A 4 43.52 -68.06 17.30
CA PHE A 4 42.46 -67.18 16.79
C PHE A 4 41.65 -66.57 17.96
N GLY A 5 41.07 -65.37 17.79
CA GLY A 5 40.10 -64.75 18.69
C GLY A 5 40.02 -63.23 18.43
N LEU A 6 39.14 -62.71 17.57
CA LEU A 6 37.68 -62.49 17.70
C LEU A 6 37.32 -61.21 18.50
N LEU A 7 36.47 -60.37 17.87
CA LEU A 7 35.60 -59.31 18.45
C LEU A 7 36.33 -58.02 18.92
N LEU A 8 35.80 -56.80 18.79
CA LEU A 8 34.47 -56.30 18.47
C LEU A 8 34.62 -54.85 17.93
N THR A 9 33.93 -54.57 16.84
CA THR A 9 33.63 -53.25 16.28
C THR A 9 32.90 -52.35 17.27
N THR A 10 33.36 -51.11 17.46
CA THR A 10 32.48 -50.00 17.83
C THR A 10 32.91 -48.73 17.10
N LEU A 11 32.29 -48.52 15.94
CA LEU A 11 32.26 -47.26 15.20
C LEU A 11 31.44 -46.26 16.01
N MET A 12 32.10 -45.36 16.72
CA MET A 12 31.46 -44.25 17.41
C MET A 12 31.12 -43.16 16.39
N LEU A 13 30.00 -43.36 15.67
CA LEU A 13 29.32 -42.29 14.95
C LEU A 13 28.67 -41.38 15.99
N LEU A 14 29.39 -40.33 16.39
CA LEU A 14 28.79 -39.14 16.97
C LEU A 14 27.90 -38.53 15.89
N ALA A 15 26.62 -38.90 15.90
CA ALA A 15 25.59 -38.14 15.22
C ALA A 15 25.59 -36.74 15.85
N LEU A 16 26.22 -35.81 15.14
CA LEU A 16 25.92 -34.38 15.25
C LEU A 16 24.42 -34.24 15.01
N CYS A 17 23.65 -34.17 16.09
CA CYS A 17 22.29 -33.65 16.05
C CYS A 17 22.42 -32.17 15.70
N CYS A 18 22.48 -31.87 14.41
CA CYS A 18 22.16 -30.54 13.93
C CYS A 18 20.63 -30.46 14.03
N SER A 19 20.14 -29.95 15.15
CA SER A 19 18.77 -29.46 15.19
C SER A 19 18.73 -28.28 14.23
N ASP A 20 18.17 -28.46 13.04
CA ASP A 20 17.83 -27.32 12.20
C ASP A 20 16.98 -26.37 13.07
N PRO A 21 17.38 -25.10 13.26
CA PRO A 21 16.49 -24.17 13.92
C PRO A 21 15.22 -24.12 13.09
N ILE A 22 14.08 -24.43 13.71
CA ILE A 22 12.77 -24.18 13.11
C ILE A 22 12.67 -22.66 12.98
N GLU A 23 12.98 -22.15 11.79
CA GLU A 23 12.72 -20.75 11.48
C GLU A 23 11.20 -20.59 11.44
N PHE A 24 10.66 -19.95 12.47
CA PHE A 24 9.29 -19.49 12.48
C PHE A 24 9.22 -18.30 11.52
N LEU A 25 9.13 -18.60 10.21
CA LEU A 25 8.84 -17.58 9.23
C LEU A 25 7.44 -17.05 9.56
N PRO A 26 7.26 -15.74 9.79
CA PRO A 26 5.93 -15.19 9.98
C PRO A 26 5.11 -15.49 8.72
N ASP A 27 3.86 -15.91 8.90
CA ASP A 27 2.93 -16.07 7.79
C ASP A 27 2.77 -14.71 7.11
N LEU A 28 3.35 -14.57 5.92
CA LEU A 28 3.26 -13.38 5.12
C LEU A 28 1.92 -13.34 4.40
N VAL A 29 1.18 -12.25 4.56
CA VAL A 29 -0.10 -12.04 3.90
C VAL A 29 0.09 -11.06 2.75
N PRO A 30 -0.19 -11.46 1.49
CA PRO A 30 -0.21 -10.56 0.36
C PRO A 30 -1.33 -9.52 0.51
N VAL A 31 -1.00 -8.27 0.28
CA VAL A 31 -1.95 -7.16 0.31
C VAL A 31 -1.78 -6.30 -0.93
N SER A 32 -2.89 -6.02 -1.61
CA SER A 32 -2.96 -5.13 -2.77
C SER A 32 -3.74 -3.87 -2.41
N ILE A 33 -3.22 -2.70 -2.77
CA ILE A 33 -3.90 -1.42 -2.63
C ILE A 33 -4.26 -0.89 -4.00
N GLN A 34 -5.54 -0.62 -4.19
CA GLN A 34 -6.10 -0.07 -5.41
C GLN A 34 -6.80 1.25 -5.12
N LEU A 35 -6.86 2.10 -6.14
CA LEU A 35 -7.56 3.37 -6.12
C LEU A 35 -8.64 3.39 -7.20
N THR A 36 -9.79 3.96 -6.89
CA THR A 36 -10.85 4.29 -7.86
C THR A 36 -11.30 5.72 -7.62
N SER A 37 -12.01 6.32 -8.58
CA SER A 37 -12.48 7.71 -8.50
C SER A 37 -13.99 7.82 -8.56
N THR A 38 -14.54 8.82 -7.87
CA THR A 38 -15.88 9.33 -8.16
C THR A 38 -15.85 10.22 -9.42
N PRO A 39 -16.98 10.40 -10.11
CA PRO A 39 -17.08 11.40 -11.18
C PRO A 39 -16.81 12.83 -10.66
N SER A 40 -16.26 13.68 -11.52
CA SER A 40 -16.13 15.12 -11.28
C SER A 40 -16.67 15.95 -12.44
N THR A 41 -16.66 17.27 -12.31
CA THR A 41 -17.01 18.20 -13.40
C THR A 41 -15.81 18.59 -14.26
N ALA A 42 -14.60 18.14 -13.92
CA ALA A 42 -13.40 18.37 -14.73
C ALA A 42 -13.46 17.53 -16.01
N GLU A 43 -12.84 18.03 -17.08
CA GLU A 43 -12.60 17.24 -18.30
C GLU A 43 -11.50 16.21 -18.06
N GLU A 44 -10.43 16.61 -17.36
CA GLU A 44 -9.32 15.76 -16.93
C GLU A 44 -8.88 16.21 -15.53
N LEU A 45 -8.45 15.27 -14.68
CA LEU A 45 -8.00 15.56 -13.32
C LEU A 45 -6.71 14.79 -13.01
N HIS A 46 -5.58 15.44 -13.24
CA HIS A 46 -4.26 14.84 -13.05
C HIS A 46 -3.79 15.00 -11.61
N ILE A 47 -3.60 13.90 -10.91
CA ILE A 47 -3.15 13.85 -9.51
C ILE A 47 -1.77 13.19 -9.42
N ASP A 48 -0.82 13.89 -8.78
CA ASP A 48 0.55 13.45 -8.53
C ASP A 48 0.60 12.60 -7.25
N PHE A 49 0.62 11.28 -7.40
CA PHE A 49 0.78 10.34 -6.30
C PHE A 49 2.26 10.04 -6.08
N ARG A 50 2.71 10.15 -4.83
CA ARG A 50 4.13 10.03 -4.46
C ARG A 50 4.44 8.76 -3.69
N GLN A 51 3.56 8.37 -2.77
CA GLN A 51 3.87 7.29 -1.84
C GLN A 51 2.60 6.67 -1.26
N VAL A 52 2.67 5.36 -1.00
CA VAL A 52 1.72 4.62 -0.15
C VAL A 52 2.49 4.10 1.06
N ARG A 53 1.96 4.29 2.26
CA ARG A 53 2.46 3.69 3.51
C ARG A 53 1.35 2.97 4.24
N ILE A 54 1.73 1.92 4.96
CA ILE A 54 0.78 1.07 5.64
C ILE A 54 1.24 0.89 7.07
N SER A 55 0.30 1.01 7.99
CA SER A 55 0.60 1.04 9.42
C SER A 55 -0.29 0.09 10.19
N SER A 56 0.31 -0.66 11.10
CA SER A 56 -0.39 -1.49 12.08
C SER A 56 -0.84 -0.67 13.29
N GLU A 57 -1.55 -1.31 14.22
CA GLU A 57 -1.96 -0.70 15.49
C GLU A 57 -0.80 -0.38 16.44
N PHE A 58 0.37 -0.99 16.20
CA PHE A 58 1.60 -0.79 16.98
C PHE A 58 2.56 0.20 16.31
N ASP A 59 2.07 1.01 15.36
CA ASP A 59 2.85 1.97 14.57
C ASP A 59 4.04 1.34 13.83
N LEU A 60 3.96 0.04 13.53
CA LEU A 60 4.88 -0.58 12.58
C LEU A 60 4.49 -0.09 11.19
N VAL A 61 5.41 0.58 10.53
CA VAL A 61 5.21 1.23 9.23
C VAL A 61 6.04 0.51 8.18
N ASP A 62 5.37 -0.02 7.17
CA ASP A 62 6.03 -0.45 5.94
C ASP A 62 5.81 0.63 4.87
N GLU A 63 6.93 1.13 4.34
CA GLU A 63 6.90 1.95 3.13
C GLU A 63 6.81 1.02 1.92
N VAL A 64 5.85 1.28 1.05
CA VAL A 64 5.69 0.48 -0.17
C VAL A 64 6.79 0.89 -1.14
N ASN A 65 7.92 0.16 -1.12
CA ASN A 65 9.10 0.41 -1.95
C ASN A 65 8.82 0.31 -3.47
N ASN A 66 7.65 -0.18 -3.88
CA ASN A 66 7.17 -0.29 -5.26
C ASN A 66 5.77 0.33 -5.45
N ALA A 67 5.41 1.37 -4.69
CA ALA A 67 4.18 2.09 -4.97
C ALA A 67 4.26 2.64 -6.41
N ASN A 68 3.22 2.43 -7.21
CA ASN A 68 3.13 3.00 -8.56
C ASN A 68 2.91 4.52 -8.45
N SER A 69 3.99 5.24 -8.11
CA SER A 69 3.99 6.69 -8.03
C SER A 69 3.97 7.29 -9.43
N GLY A 70 3.29 8.41 -9.59
CA GLY A 70 3.09 9.02 -10.90
C GLY A 70 1.95 10.01 -10.89
N ILE A 71 1.78 10.66 -12.04
CA ILE A 71 0.66 11.55 -12.28
C ILE A 71 -0.39 10.74 -13.06
N TYR A 72 -1.59 10.62 -12.50
CA TYR A 72 -2.68 9.85 -13.08
C TYR A 72 -3.88 10.76 -13.32
N ASP A 73 -4.52 10.62 -14.47
CA ASP A 73 -5.84 11.22 -14.68
C ASP A 73 -6.90 10.39 -13.95
N MET A 74 -7.54 10.99 -12.95
CA MET A 74 -8.56 10.32 -12.14
C MET A 74 -9.88 10.12 -12.87
N THR A 75 -10.09 10.82 -13.99
CA THR A 75 -11.29 10.61 -14.81
C THR A 75 -11.28 9.24 -15.50
N ASP A 76 -10.09 8.69 -15.82
CA ASP A 76 -9.92 7.34 -16.37
C ASP A 76 -10.34 6.24 -15.39
N TRP A 77 -10.31 6.51 -14.09
CA TRP A 77 -10.55 5.53 -13.02
C TRP A 77 -11.95 5.66 -12.39
N VAL A 78 -12.88 6.31 -13.09
CA VAL A 78 -14.27 6.37 -12.67
C VAL A 78 -14.95 5.04 -12.97
N GLY A 79 -15.14 4.23 -11.92
CA GLY A 79 -15.70 2.88 -12.05
C GLY A 79 -14.70 1.82 -12.49
N ASP A 80 -13.41 2.17 -12.58
CA ASP A 80 -12.28 1.26 -12.77
C ASP A 80 -11.28 1.40 -11.61
N ASN A 81 -10.28 0.52 -11.53
CA ASN A 81 -9.33 0.44 -10.44
C ASN A 81 -7.88 0.59 -10.93
N LEU A 82 -7.18 1.56 -10.35
CA LEU A 82 -5.74 1.76 -10.49
C LEU A 82 -5.01 0.98 -9.39
N ASP A 83 -4.13 0.04 -9.76
CA ASP A 83 -3.22 -0.58 -8.79
C ASP A 83 -2.12 0.40 -8.37
N ILE A 84 -2.09 0.76 -7.09
CA ILE A 84 -1.12 1.72 -6.53
C ILE A 84 -0.06 1.04 -5.66
N GLY A 85 -0.12 -0.29 -5.48
CA GLY A 85 0.96 -1.05 -4.87
C GLY A 85 0.52 -2.38 -4.28
N SER A 86 1.46 -3.32 -4.21
CA SER A 86 1.28 -4.63 -3.59
C SER A 86 2.47 -4.99 -2.70
N PHE A 87 2.23 -5.72 -1.62
CA PHE A 87 3.23 -5.99 -0.57
C PHE A 87 2.83 -7.21 0.27
N GLU A 88 3.79 -7.72 1.04
CA GLU A 88 3.58 -8.86 1.95
C GLU A 88 3.74 -8.36 3.39
N ILE A 89 2.72 -8.59 4.23
CA ILE A 89 2.70 -8.13 5.62
C ILE A 89 2.93 -9.30 6.56
N SER A 90 3.79 -9.09 7.56
CA SER A 90 4.03 -10.04 8.66
C SER A 90 3.28 -9.71 9.95
N TYR A 91 2.55 -8.59 10.01
CA TYR A 91 1.75 -8.19 11.17
C TYR A 91 0.34 -8.77 11.12
N ASP A 92 -0.26 -8.92 12.30
CA ASP A 92 -1.60 -9.49 12.42
C ASP A 92 -2.72 -8.54 11.94
N SER A 93 -2.46 -7.23 11.88
CA SER A 93 -3.47 -6.21 11.59
C SER A 93 -2.94 -5.00 10.80
N ILE A 94 -3.84 -4.39 10.02
CA ILE A 94 -3.66 -3.10 9.33
C ILE A 94 -4.62 -2.09 9.94
N SER A 95 -4.09 -0.97 10.42
CA SER A 95 -4.89 0.15 10.93
C SER A 95 -5.13 1.21 9.87
N TRP A 96 -4.09 1.62 9.15
CA TRP A 96 -4.14 2.77 8.23
C TRP A 96 -3.41 2.46 6.93
N VAL A 97 -3.95 3.03 5.84
CA VAL A 97 -3.22 3.23 4.59
C VAL A 97 -3.08 4.74 4.39
N GLU A 98 -1.86 5.22 4.23
CA GLU A 98 -1.53 6.63 4.03
C GLU A 98 -1.09 6.86 2.60
N LEU A 99 -1.75 7.79 1.91
CA LEU A 99 -1.41 8.20 0.55
C LEU A 99 -0.80 9.59 0.58
N THR A 100 0.37 9.74 -0.06
CA THR A 100 1.05 11.03 -0.19
C THR A 100 0.88 11.59 -1.60
N PHE A 101 0.48 12.85 -1.66
CA PHE A 101 0.24 13.65 -2.85
C PHE A 101 1.38 14.64 -3.07
N GLY A 102 1.75 14.85 -4.33
CA GLY A 102 2.74 15.81 -4.76
C GLY A 102 2.11 17.15 -5.16
N ASN A 103 2.93 17.99 -5.78
CA ASN A 103 2.53 19.35 -6.17
C ASN A 103 2.24 19.48 -7.66
N ALA A 104 2.52 18.45 -8.47
CA ALA A 104 2.35 18.49 -9.92
C ALA A 104 0.92 18.09 -10.36
N ASN A 105 -0.10 18.52 -9.61
CA ASN A 105 -1.49 18.25 -9.96
C ASN A 105 -2.02 19.33 -10.92
N THR A 106 -2.90 18.93 -11.84
CA THR A 106 -3.56 19.84 -12.77
C THR A 106 -5.02 19.46 -12.96
N ILE A 107 -5.83 20.45 -13.31
CA ILE A 107 -7.24 20.27 -13.69
C ILE A 107 -7.45 20.83 -15.09
N VAL A 108 -8.12 20.08 -15.95
CA VAL A 108 -8.59 20.57 -17.24
C VAL A 108 -10.07 20.90 -17.13
N THR A 109 -10.38 22.14 -17.49
CA THR A 109 -11.74 22.67 -17.54
C THR A 109 -12.07 23.07 -18.98
N PRO A 110 -13.33 23.37 -19.31
CA PRO A 110 -13.67 23.92 -20.63
C PRO A 110 -12.93 25.21 -21.00
N SER A 111 -12.36 25.91 -20.01
CA SER A 111 -11.56 27.13 -20.21
C SER A 111 -10.06 26.87 -20.43
N GLY A 112 -9.60 25.63 -20.25
CA GLY A 112 -8.21 25.20 -20.39
C GLY A 112 -7.66 24.47 -19.17
N ALA A 113 -6.39 24.08 -19.26
CA ALA A 113 -5.64 23.43 -18.20
C ALA A 113 -5.10 24.45 -17.18
N LEU A 114 -5.29 24.15 -15.90
CA LEU A 114 -4.87 24.98 -14.77
C LEU A 114 -4.06 24.15 -13.77
N GLY A 115 -3.12 24.79 -13.08
CA GLY A 115 -2.45 24.17 -11.94
C GLY A 115 -3.41 23.97 -10.78
N LEU A 116 -3.28 22.85 -10.07
CA LEU A 116 -4.13 22.49 -8.95
C LEU A 116 -3.28 22.30 -7.68
N PRO A 117 -2.77 23.38 -7.08
CA PRO A 117 -1.91 23.28 -5.91
C PRO A 117 -2.65 22.65 -4.73
N LEU A 118 -1.90 21.95 -3.86
CA LEU A 118 -2.45 21.51 -2.58
C LEU A 118 -2.93 22.72 -1.77
N LYS A 119 -4.09 22.59 -1.14
CA LYS A 119 -4.68 23.61 -0.28
C LYS A 119 -3.72 23.97 0.85
N GLU A 120 -3.49 25.27 1.05
CA GLU A 120 -2.63 25.74 2.14
C GLU A 120 -3.13 25.25 3.51
N GLY A 121 -2.20 24.77 4.34
CA GLY A 121 -2.51 24.16 5.64
C GLY A 121 -3.16 22.77 5.58
N GLY A 122 -3.43 22.25 4.38
CA GLY A 122 -3.81 20.86 4.15
C GLY A 122 -2.61 19.91 4.29
N SER A 123 -2.91 18.64 4.55
CA SER A 123 -1.87 17.60 4.57
C SER A 123 -1.64 17.08 3.16
N SER A 124 -0.37 16.94 2.77
CA SER A 124 0.01 16.20 1.58
C SER A 124 -0.11 14.68 1.78
N ALA A 125 -0.25 14.20 3.01
CA ALA A 125 -0.41 12.79 3.35
C ALA A 125 -1.77 12.55 4.02
N ILE A 126 -2.61 11.70 3.42
CA ILE A 126 -3.97 11.42 3.89
C ILE A 126 -4.05 9.98 4.37
N LYS A 127 -4.46 9.78 5.63
CA LYS A 127 -4.68 8.47 6.25
C LYS A 127 -6.11 8.00 6.03
N VAL A 128 -6.26 6.80 5.50
CA VAL A 128 -7.52 6.09 5.34
C VAL A 128 -7.59 4.98 6.38
N PRO A 129 -8.61 4.94 7.25
CA PRO A 129 -8.79 3.85 8.21
C PRO A 129 -9.18 2.56 7.47
N VAL A 130 -8.43 1.49 7.71
CA VAL A 130 -8.70 0.16 7.16
C VAL A 130 -9.20 -0.79 8.26
N GLN A 131 -8.50 -0.82 9.40
CA GLN A 131 -8.88 -1.57 10.61
C GLN A 131 -9.25 -3.04 10.32
N LYS A 132 -8.31 -3.78 9.72
CA LYS A 132 -8.49 -5.19 9.37
C LYS A 132 -7.48 -6.07 10.10
N TYR A 133 -7.97 -7.18 10.64
CA TYR A 133 -7.13 -8.30 11.06
C TYR A 133 -6.90 -9.21 9.84
N ILE A 134 -5.64 -9.55 9.57
CA ILE A 134 -5.22 -10.18 8.31
C ILE A 134 -4.55 -11.54 8.51
N GLN A 135 -4.20 -11.92 9.74
CA GLN A 135 -3.59 -13.21 10.01
C GLN A 135 -4.50 -14.36 9.54
N GLY A 136 -3.94 -15.28 8.75
CA GLY A 136 -4.66 -16.41 8.17
C GLY A 136 -5.51 -16.09 6.94
N LEU A 137 -5.43 -14.87 6.39
CA LEU A 137 -5.96 -14.57 5.07
C LEU A 137 -4.98 -15.03 3.98
N ASP A 138 -5.52 -15.57 2.88
CA ASP A 138 -4.72 -15.86 1.68
C ASP A 138 -4.25 -14.57 0.97
N GLN A 139 -5.07 -13.52 1.00
CA GLN A 139 -4.80 -12.20 0.44
C GLN A 139 -5.78 -11.16 1.01
N LEU A 140 -5.37 -9.90 1.10
CA LEU A 140 -6.25 -8.74 1.34
C LEU A 140 -6.19 -7.75 0.16
N ASP A 141 -7.35 -7.41 -0.40
CA ASP A 141 -7.48 -6.31 -1.36
C ASP A 141 -8.10 -5.10 -0.68
N VAL A 142 -7.43 -3.96 -0.75
CA VAL A 142 -7.90 -2.68 -0.22
C VAL A 142 -8.22 -1.76 -1.38
N LEU A 143 -9.48 -1.41 -1.55
CA LEU A 143 -9.92 -0.43 -2.54
C LEU A 143 -10.20 0.91 -1.85
N ILE A 144 -9.47 1.94 -2.25
CA ILE A 144 -9.62 3.31 -1.78
C ILE A 144 -10.35 4.12 -2.84
N GLU A 145 -11.33 4.93 -2.44
CA GLU A 145 -12.04 5.84 -3.31
C GLU A 145 -11.54 7.27 -3.11
N PHE A 146 -11.09 7.89 -4.20
CA PHE A 146 -10.81 9.31 -4.30
C PHE A 146 -12.08 10.05 -4.72
N ASP A 147 -12.59 10.93 -3.87
CA ASP A 147 -13.76 11.73 -4.19
C ASP A 147 -13.33 12.95 -5.01
N ALA A 148 -13.32 12.82 -6.33
CA ALA A 148 -12.80 13.85 -7.24
C ALA A 148 -13.60 15.16 -7.16
N ALA A 149 -14.92 15.07 -7.01
CA ALA A 149 -15.78 16.25 -6.89
C ALA A 149 -15.54 17.00 -5.56
N ALA A 150 -15.34 16.28 -4.45
CA ALA A 150 -15.08 16.91 -3.15
C ALA A 150 -13.62 17.34 -2.96
N SER A 151 -12.69 16.76 -3.73
CA SER A 151 -11.26 17.05 -3.61
C SER A 151 -10.84 18.32 -4.33
N VAL A 152 -11.58 18.76 -5.35
CA VAL A 152 -11.32 20.01 -6.07
C VAL A 152 -12.16 21.12 -5.46
N ILE A 153 -11.49 22.14 -4.90
CA ILE A 153 -12.16 23.29 -4.28
C ILE A 153 -11.89 24.54 -5.10
N GLU A 154 -12.94 25.19 -5.59
CA GLU A 154 -12.86 26.53 -6.17
C GLU A 154 -12.79 27.56 -5.04
N THR A 155 -11.67 28.28 -4.94
CA THR A 155 -11.47 29.32 -3.90
C THR A 155 -11.92 30.69 -4.37
N GLU A 156 -11.79 30.95 -5.67
CA GLU A 156 -12.24 32.14 -6.38
C GLU A 156 -12.67 31.74 -7.79
N PRO A 157 -13.45 32.55 -8.53
CA PRO A 157 -13.87 32.19 -9.88
C PRO A 157 -12.70 31.78 -10.79
N GLY A 158 -12.65 30.52 -11.19
CA GLY A 158 -11.59 29.94 -12.02
C GLY A 158 -10.27 29.62 -11.31
N VAL A 159 -10.21 29.72 -9.98
CA VAL A 159 -9.04 29.38 -9.16
C VAL A 159 -9.37 28.17 -8.30
N TYR A 160 -8.59 27.11 -8.47
CA TYR A 160 -8.83 25.81 -7.83
C TYR A 160 -7.65 25.39 -6.95
N VAL A 161 -7.96 24.65 -5.88
CA VAL A 161 -6.98 23.97 -5.03
C VAL A 161 -7.39 22.51 -4.81
N LEU A 162 -6.41 21.65 -4.54
CA LEU A 162 -6.59 20.24 -4.19
C LEU A 162 -6.64 20.06 -2.66
N ASP A 163 -7.71 19.48 -2.15
CA ASP A 163 -7.86 19.03 -0.76
C ASP A 163 -8.33 17.57 -0.77
N PRO A 164 -7.41 16.59 -0.94
CA PRO A 164 -7.77 15.22 -1.26
C PRO A 164 -8.71 14.59 -0.23
N LYS A 165 -9.84 14.08 -0.71
CA LYS A 165 -10.82 13.34 0.08
C LYS A 165 -10.75 11.87 -0.33
N LEU A 166 -10.38 11.04 0.64
CA LEU A 166 -10.25 9.60 0.47
C LEU A 166 -11.18 8.86 1.42
N SER A 167 -11.74 7.76 0.96
CA SER A 167 -12.48 6.82 1.80
C SER A 167 -12.19 5.38 1.44
N LEU A 168 -12.40 4.47 2.39
CA LEU A 168 -12.34 3.04 2.09
C LEU A 168 -13.63 2.64 1.35
N LYS A 169 -13.49 2.00 0.19
CA LYS A 169 -14.62 1.46 -0.57
C LYS A 169 -14.91 0.03 -0.09
N ASN A 170 -16.14 -0.18 0.37
CA ASN A 170 -16.62 -1.47 0.88
C ASN A 170 -17.34 -2.28 -0.21
#